data_AF-A0A7U5BGA4-F1
#
_entry.id   AF-A0A7U5BGA4-F1
#
_cell.length_a   1.000
_cell.length_b   1.000
_cell.length_c   1.000
_cell.angle_alpha   90.00
_cell.angle_beta   90.00
_cell.angle_gamma   90.00
#
_symmetry.space_group_name_H-M   'P 1'
#
loop_
_entity.id
_entity.type
_entity.pdbx_description
1 polymer ?
#
loop_
_entity_poly.entity_id
_entity_poly.type
_entity_poly.pdbx_seq_one_letter_code
_entity_poly.pdbx_strand_id
1 'polypeptide(L)' 'MKRRERTRQLIELGGLVAKAGLVELTDDDRAVLFGVMVEAAATLQGEHRDEVLTLWRRRGRRAFADSDTEL' A
#
# COMPACT_ATOMS: atom_id res chain seq x y z
N MET A 1 7.61 18.81 -16.54
CA MET A 1 8.11 17.77 -15.61
C MET A 1 7.06 17.31 -14.61
N LYS A 2 6.50 18.19 -13.76
CA LYS A 2 5.58 17.85 -12.65
C LYS A 2 4.44 16.86 -12.98
N ARG A 3 3.79 16.97 -14.15
CA ARG A 3 2.72 16.05 -14.56
C ARG A 3 3.20 14.61 -14.77
N ARG A 4 4.35 14.42 -15.43
CA ARG A 4 4.91 13.10 -15.71
C ARG A 4 5.32 12.39 -14.42
N GLU A 5 5.94 13.14 -13.50
CA GLU A 5 6.33 12.65 -12.18
C GLU A 5 5.11 12.23 -11.35
N ARG A 6 4.06 13.06 -11.30
CA ARG A 6 2.79 12.70 -10.64
C ARG A 6 2.15 11.46 -11.24
N THR A 7 2.10 11.34 -12.57
CA THR A 7 1.54 10.14 -13.22
C THR A 7 2.35 8.89 -12.86
N ARG A 8 3.68 8.96 -12.89
CA ARG A 8 4.54 7.85 -12.47
C ARG A 8 4.26 7.44 -11.03
N GLN A 9 4.22 8.40 -10.10
CA GLN A 9 3.94 8.13 -8.69
C GLN A 9 2.59 7.45 -8.48
N LEU A 10 1.53 7.90 -9.18
CA LEU A 10 0.21 7.29 -9.07
C LEU A 10 0.17 5.86 -9.64
N ILE A 11 0.91 5.61 -10.73
CA ILE A 11 1.05 4.26 -11.30
C ILE A 11 1.80 3.35 -10.31
N GLU A 12 2.90 3.83 -9.72
CA GLU A 12 3.66 3.07 -8.72
C GLU A 12 2.77 2.70 -7.53
N LEU A 13 2.00 3.64 -7.00
CA LEU A 13 1.05 3.38 -5.90
C LEU A 13 -0.02 2.36 -6.30
N GLY A 14 -0.59 2.46 -7.50
CA GLY A 14 -1.54 1.47 -8.01
C GLY A 14 -0.92 0.08 -8.13
N GLY A 15 0.34 -0.01 -8.55
CA GLY A 15 1.11 -1.24 -8.58
C GLY A 15 1.27 -1.90 -7.21
N LEU A 16 1.38 -1.11 -6.13
CA LEU A 16 1.45 -1.64 -4.76
C LEU A 16 0.14 -2.26 -4.31
N VAL A 17 -0.99 -1.66 -4.67
CA VAL A 17 -2.32 -2.20 -4.36
C VAL A 17 -2.52 -3.55 -5.05
N ALA A 18 -2.13 -3.66 -6.32
CA ALA A 18 -2.18 -4.93 -7.07
C ALA A 18 -1.22 -5.99 -6.50
N LYS A 19 0.04 -5.63 -6.24
CA LYS A 19 1.06 -6.55 -5.69
C LYS A 19 0.69 -7.05 -4.28
N ALA A 20 -0.06 -6.28 -3.51
CA ALA A 20 -0.58 -6.71 -2.22
C ALA A 20 -1.79 -7.68 -2.32
N GLY A 21 -2.22 -8.04 -3.53
CA GLY A 21 -3.37 -8.92 -3.79
C GLY A 21 -4.73 -8.26 -3.54
N LEU A 22 -4.75 -6.96 -3.20
CA LEU A 22 -5.98 -6.29 -2.76
C LEU A 22 -7.00 -6.19 -3.90
N VAL A 23 -6.57 -5.96 -5.14
CA VAL A 23 -7.47 -5.87 -6.29
C VAL A 23 -8.28 -7.15 -6.47
N GLU A 24 -7.63 -8.31 -6.36
CA GLU A 24 -8.31 -9.61 -6.48
C GLU A 24 -9.20 -9.89 -5.26
N LEU A 25 -8.68 -9.68 -4.05
CA LEU A 25 -9.40 -9.96 -2.81
C LEU A 25 -10.65 -9.09 -2.61
N THR A 26 -10.69 -7.90 -3.22
CA THR A 26 -11.81 -6.97 -3.09
C THR A 26 -12.63 -6.83 -4.37
N ASP A 27 -12.37 -7.61 -5.41
CA ASP A 27 -13.01 -7.47 -6.74
C ASP A 27 -12.96 -6.02 -7.28
N ASP A 28 -11.80 -5.37 -7.11
CA ASP A 28 -11.57 -3.94 -7.43
C ASP A 28 -12.58 -2.95 -6.81
N ASP A 29 -13.24 -3.33 -5.70
CA ASP A 29 -14.13 -2.41 -4.99
C ASP A 29 -13.33 -1.24 -4.39
N ARG A 30 -13.43 -0.09 -5.06
CA ARG A 30 -12.74 1.14 -4.68
C ARG A 30 -13.18 1.68 -3.32
N ALA A 31 -14.41 1.44 -2.90
CA ALA A 31 -14.88 1.86 -1.59
C ALA A 31 -14.20 1.03 -0.49
N VAL A 32 -14.04 -0.28 -0.71
CA VAL A 32 -13.31 -1.17 0.21
C VAL A 32 -11.83 -0.79 0.27
N LEU A 33 -11.18 -0.63 -0.89
CA LEU A 33 -9.77 -0.21 -0.95
C LEU A 33 -9.55 1.14 -0.25
N PHE A 34 -10.44 2.09 -0.46
CA PHE A 34 -10.39 3.38 0.23
C PHE A 34 -10.63 3.24 1.74
N GLY A 35 -11.58 2.38 2.16
CA GLY A 35 -11.83 2.08 3.56
C GLY A 35 -10.59 1.57 4.29
N VAL A 36 -9.84 0.64 3.69
CA VAL A 36 -8.57 0.13 4.25
C VAL A 36 -7.54 1.25 4.39
N MET A 37 -7.43 2.15 3.41
CA MET A 37 -6.51 3.29 3.47
C MET A 37 -6.91 4.30 4.57
N VAL A 38 -8.21 4.52 4.77
CA VAL A 38 -8.73 5.37 5.85
C VAL A 38 -8.43 4.75 7.22
N GLU A 39 -8.63 3.44 7.38
CA GLU A 39 -8.30 2.73 8.62
C GLU A 39 -6.79 2.79 8.93
N ALA A 40 -5.95 2.62 7.90
CA ALA A 40 -4.50 2.77 8.06
C ALA A 40 -4.12 4.20 8.47
N ALA A 41 -4.75 5.22 7.88
CA ALA A 41 -4.52 6.61 8.25
C ALA A 41 -4.95 6.90 9.71
N ALA A 42 -6.11 6.40 10.12
CA ALA A 42 -6.61 6.53 11.48
C ALA A 42 -5.66 5.86 12.50
N THR A 43 -5.16 4.67 12.18
CA THR A 43 -4.17 3.97 13.01
C THR A 43 -2.91 4.81 13.21
N LEU A 44 -2.42 5.46 12.16
CA LEU A 44 -1.22 6.30 12.21
C LEU A 44 -1.42 7.65 12.91
N GLN A 45 -2.66 8.05 13.19
CA GLN A 45 -2.97 9.24 13.99
C GLN A 45 -2.97 8.94 15.51
N GLY A 46 -2.86 7.67 15.92
CA GLY A 46 -2.81 7.26 17.31
C GLY A 46 -1.42 7.36 17.96
N GLU A 47 -1.36 7.10 19.28
CA GLU A 47 -0.16 7.24 20.10
C GLU A 47 1.00 6.29 19.72
N HIS A 48 0.68 5.13 19.15
CA HIS A 48 1.65 4.09 18.79
C HIS A 48 2.14 4.17 17.33
N ARG A 49 2.01 5.35 16.70
CA ARG A 49 2.35 5.57 15.29
C ARG A 49 3.70 5.00 14.88
N ASP A 50 4.76 5.24 15.65
CA ASP A 50 6.12 4.88 15.25
C ASP A 50 6.39 3.37 15.33
N GLU A 51 5.76 2.69 16.29
CA GLU A 51 5.78 1.22 16.38
C GLU A 51 5.05 0.58 15.19
N VAL A 52 3.85 1.09 14.89
CA VAL A 52 3.05 0.65 13.73
C VAL A 52 3.81 0.87 12.42
N LEU A 53 4.41 2.06 12.22
CA LEU A 53 5.23 2.34 11.04
C LEU A 53 6.43 1.40 10.93
N THR A 54 7.08 1.09 12.06
CA THR A 54 8.22 0.17 12.08
C THR A 54 7.80 -1.24 11.66
N LEU A 55 6.67 -1.72 12.17
CA LEU A 55 6.11 -3.02 11.82
C LEU A 55 5.72 -3.08 10.33
N TRP A 56 4.96 -2.09 9.84
CA TRP A 56 4.51 -2.04 8.45
C TRP A 56 5.67 -1.93 7.47
N ARG A 57 6.70 -1.12 7.77
CA ARG A 57 7.93 -1.07 6.95
C ARG A 57 8.62 -2.42 6.85
N ARG A 58 8.73 -3.17 7.96
CA ARG A 58 9.34 -4.50 7.96
C ARG A 58 8.50 -5.49 7.15
N ARG A 59 7.17 -5.48 7.31
CA ARG A 59 6.26 -6.36 6.57
C ARG A 59 6.27 -6.05 5.08
N GLY A 60 6.19 -4.77 4.71
CA GLY A 60 6.26 -4.32 3.32
C GLY A 60 7.55 -4.80 2.65
N ARG A 61 8.72 -4.56 3.27
CA ARG A 61 10.01 -5.02 2.71
C ARG A 61 10.06 -6.53 2.43
N ARG A 62 9.50 -7.35 3.32
CA ARG A 62 9.42 -8.80 3.10
C ARG A 62 8.49 -9.15 1.94
N ALA A 63 7.27 -8.61 1.95
CA ALA A 63 6.31 -8.84 0.88
C ALA A 63 6.86 -8.43 -0.50
N PHE A 64 7.62 -7.33 -0.57
CA PHE A 64 8.32 -6.93 -1.79
C PHE A 64 9.37 -7.95 -2.22
N ALA A 65 10.25 -8.39 -1.31
CA ALA A 65 11.29 -9.36 -1.63
C ALA A 65 10.72 -10.73 -2.06
N ASP A 66 9.66 -11.18 -1.39
CA ASP A 66 8.99 -12.44 -1.70
C ASP A 66 8.34 -12.38 -3.10
N SER A 67 7.66 -11.26 -3.42
CA SER A 67 7.04 -11.05 -4.74
C SER A 67 8.02 -10.96 -5.92
N ASP A 68 9.27 -10.60 -5.66
CA ASP A 68 10.31 -10.50 -6.70
C ASP A 68 11.03 -11.85 -6.91
N THR A 69 10.78 -12.84 -6.03
CA THR A 69 11.36 -14.20 -6.11
C THR A 69 10.44 -15.17 -6.89
N GLU A 70 9.18 -14.80 -7.11
CA GLU A 70 8.19 -15.59 -7.89
C GLU A 70 8.22 -15.31 -9.41
N LEU A 71 9.26 -14.63 -9.92
CA LEU A 71 9.55 -14.39 -11.34
C LEU A 71 10.77 -15.20 -11.80
#